data_AF-A0A7J2IVC1-F1
#
_entry.id   AF-A0A7J2IVC1-F1
#
_cell.length_a   1.000
_cell.length_b   1.000
_cell.length_c   1.000
_cell.angle_alpha   90.00
_cell.angle_beta   90.00
_cell.angle_gamma   90.00
#
_symmetry.space_group_name_H-M   'P 1'
#
loop_
_entity.id
_entity.type
_entity.pdbx_description
1 polymer ?
#
loop_
_entity_poly.entity_id
_entity_poly.type
_entity_poly.pdbx_seq_one_letter_code
_entity_poly.pdbx_strand_id
1 'polypeptide(L)'
;MEWGEALRIARLLEREVIYGTYRGSDPSLDEPKLARLVTWNRALGIAEGFASLVLLLLMVGAPVLLASPWELMATTIASTMLYNVLMFISVLMASSTSALSLQASGSIKVLAQLPLGREDIGRVVLAKLLRSLAPVLLVPIIYGAIVAEKLWLPQAFPLVALYGYVDVLLALAASLALSSALSRRMGVTKGLRSKLARAFWSSLYFTAMFSIGLLYQLYLCSGKVLELIKGAIPMLPSTTGFIYPFSATDCISLSAYPLGFFLSLLCCLAYLMSSILILRKAIKGYVNTALEGSSEAELGKGLRKPRFWTRCLPLNIAIKDLKIAVRDPRTSYIMVLPLFSLISFIPALLNASGLEELREVAYLTCMTLLGTGCILSALVPYQLMEHEGGRLWLLFSTDLHRRELALGKSLATAIAYALYAFPVALACSAALGDLRLVAYATSGTMLCLTASLMSAMLLASGASVDTRSFHISLLKSLCLIVLSAVLSIPILGPLAGLGEDVVASLAVSALELCLVLALNWAMLGR
;
A
#
# COMPACT_ATOMS: atom_id res chain seq x y z
N MET A 1 -16.52 -22.55 -20.06
CA MET A 1 -16.52 -21.17 -20.62
C MET A 1 -15.16 -20.79 -21.22
N GLU A 2 -15.16 -20.20 -22.41
CA GLU A 2 -13.93 -19.69 -23.05
C GLU A 2 -13.41 -18.40 -22.38
N TRP A 3 -12.11 -18.09 -22.53
CA TRP A 3 -11.54 -16.87 -21.94
C TRP A 3 -12.13 -15.58 -22.53
N GLY A 4 -12.51 -15.59 -23.81
CA GLY A 4 -13.17 -14.46 -24.47
C GLY A 4 -14.52 -14.12 -23.84
N GLU A 5 -15.31 -15.15 -23.51
CA GLU A 5 -16.59 -15.02 -22.81
C GLU A 5 -16.38 -14.53 -21.37
N ALA A 6 -15.42 -15.11 -20.65
CA ALA A 6 -15.06 -14.69 -19.30
C ALA A 6 -14.71 -13.19 -19.23
N LEU A 7 -13.91 -12.72 -20.20
CA LEU A 7 -13.55 -11.31 -20.35
C LEU A 7 -14.74 -10.42 -20.72
N ARG A 8 -15.69 -10.91 -21.50
CA ARG A 8 -16.93 -10.18 -21.82
C ARG A 8 -17.79 -10.01 -20.57
N ILE A 9 -17.97 -11.06 -19.78
CA ILE A 9 -18.72 -11.02 -18.52
C ILE A 9 -18.03 -10.09 -17.51
N ALA A 10 -16.71 -10.18 -17.36
CA ALA A 10 -15.94 -9.29 -16.50
C ALA A 10 -16.12 -7.80 -16.88
N ARG A 11 -16.15 -7.50 -18.19
CA ARG A 11 -16.40 -6.14 -18.71
C ARG A 11 -17.81 -5.64 -18.40
N LEU A 12 -18.81 -6.52 -18.43
CA LEU A 12 -20.19 -6.17 -18.09
C LEU A 12 -20.30 -5.88 -16.59
N LEU A 13 -19.73 -6.73 -15.73
CA LEU A 13 -19.73 -6.51 -14.28
C LEU A 13 -19.07 -5.21 -13.86
N GLU A 14 -17.95 -4.85 -14.50
CA GLU A 14 -17.28 -3.56 -14.29
C GLU A 14 -18.20 -2.38 -14.64
N ARG A 15 -18.89 -2.47 -15.79
CA ARG A 15 -19.86 -1.46 -16.22
C ARG A 15 -21.03 -1.34 -15.25
N GLU A 16 -21.60 -2.46 -14.80
CA GLU A 16 -22.73 -2.49 -13.88
C GLU A 16 -22.37 -1.91 -12.50
N VAL A 17 -21.17 -2.20 -11.99
CA VAL A 17 -20.70 -1.61 -10.73
C VAL A 17 -20.58 -0.08 -10.87
N ILE A 18 -19.96 0.41 -11.94
CA ILE A 18 -19.86 1.85 -12.19
C ILE A 18 -21.26 2.46 -12.34
N TYR A 19 -22.11 1.85 -13.16
CA TYR A 19 -23.49 2.31 -13.40
C TYR A 19 -24.29 2.40 -12.09
N GLY A 20 -24.23 1.37 -11.25
CA GLY A 20 -24.87 1.32 -9.94
C GLY A 20 -24.36 2.40 -8.98
N THR A 21 -23.06 2.74 -9.02
CA THR A 21 -22.50 3.83 -8.20
C THR A 21 -23.03 5.21 -8.61
N TYR A 22 -23.07 5.52 -9.91
CA TYR A 22 -23.50 6.84 -10.39
C TYR A 22 -25.01 7.03 -10.35
N ARG A 23 -25.80 6.02 -10.75
CA ARG A 23 -27.26 6.07 -10.62
C ARG A 23 -27.69 6.02 -9.16
N GLY A 24 -26.88 5.35 -8.33
CA GLY A 24 -27.00 5.40 -6.88
C GLY A 24 -26.73 6.80 -6.32
N SER A 25 -25.78 7.57 -6.85
CA SER A 25 -25.50 8.94 -6.37
C SER A 25 -26.49 9.98 -6.85
N ASP A 26 -26.93 9.91 -8.10
CA ASP A 26 -27.88 10.85 -8.67
C ASP A 26 -28.90 10.08 -9.53
N PRO A 27 -30.13 9.87 -9.02
CA PRO A 27 -31.16 9.12 -9.73
C PRO A 27 -31.72 9.88 -10.94
N SER A 28 -31.42 11.18 -11.09
CA SER A 28 -31.91 12.04 -12.18
C SER A 28 -30.99 12.06 -13.41
N LEU A 29 -29.86 11.34 -13.38
CA LEU A 29 -28.89 11.28 -14.48
C LEU A 29 -29.47 10.65 -15.74
N ASP A 30 -29.44 11.40 -16.85
CA ASP A 30 -29.78 10.91 -18.18
C ASP A 30 -28.86 9.75 -18.62
N GLU A 31 -29.42 8.72 -19.26
CA GLU A 31 -28.68 7.57 -19.80
C GLU A 31 -27.47 7.94 -20.68
N PRO A 32 -27.51 8.93 -21.60
CA PRO A 32 -26.34 9.30 -22.39
C PRO A 32 -25.21 9.95 -21.56
N LYS A 33 -25.56 10.72 -20.51
CA LYS A 33 -24.55 11.31 -19.60
C LYS A 33 -23.89 10.20 -18.78
N LEU A 34 -24.67 9.23 -18.33
CA LEU A 34 -24.19 8.08 -17.59
C LEU A 34 -23.27 7.19 -18.44
N ALA A 35 -23.59 6.97 -19.71
CA ALA A 35 -22.71 6.27 -20.65
C ALA A 35 -21.37 6.99 -20.84
N ARG A 36 -21.38 8.33 -20.96
CA ARG A 36 -20.15 9.15 -21.03
C ARG A 36 -19.31 9.03 -19.76
N LEU A 37 -19.93 9.06 -18.57
CA LEU A 37 -19.23 8.90 -17.30
C LEU A 37 -18.57 7.52 -17.17
N VAL A 38 -19.25 6.45 -17.61
CA VAL A 38 -18.67 5.10 -17.65
C VAL A 38 -17.45 5.07 -18.58
N THR A 39 -17.53 5.66 -19.77
CA THR A 39 -16.39 5.70 -20.70
C THR A 39 -15.23 6.50 -20.13
N TRP A 40 -15.52 7.62 -19.46
CA TRP A 40 -14.51 8.48 -18.85
C TRP A 40 -13.79 7.78 -17.69
N ASN A 41 -14.52 7.14 -16.78
CA ASN A 41 -13.90 6.36 -15.70
C ASN A 41 -13.05 5.21 -16.20
N ARG A 42 -13.46 4.60 -17.32
CA ARG A 42 -12.65 3.55 -17.94
C ARG A 42 -11.35 4.10 -18.50
N ALA A 43 -11.40 5.26 -19.16
CA ALA A 43 -10.21 5.95 -19.64
C ALA A 43 -9.29 6.37 -18.48
N LEU A 44 -9.86 6.90 -17.39
CA LEU A 44 -9.12 7.22 -16.17
C LEU A 44 -8.44 5.99 -15.58
N GLY A 45 -9.15 4.87 -15.38
CA GLY A 45 -8.55 3.65 -14.84
C GLY A 45 -7.40 3.10 -15.69
N ILE A 46 -7.50 3.22 -17.02
CA ILE A 46 -6.40 2.87 -17.93
C ILE A 46 -5.22 3.85 -17.76
N ALA A 47 -5.47 5.15 -17.71
CA ALA A 47 -4.44 6.17 -17.52
C ALA A 47 -3.72 6.01 -16.16
N GLU A 48 -4.45 5.70 -15.09
CA GLU A 48 -3.89 5.39 -13.77
C GLU A 48 -3.03 4.13 -13.80
N GLY A 49 -3.45 3.10 -14.52
CA GLY A 49 -2.64 1.91 -14.76
C GLY A 49 -1.36 2.21 -15.54
N PHE A 50 -1.40 3.07 -16.56
CA PHE A 50 -0.21 3.50 -17.28
C PHE A 50 0.72 4.37 -16.41
N ALA A 51 0.18 5.25 -15.59
CA ALA A 51 0.98 6.04 -14.65
C ALA A 51 1.70 5.12 -13.64
N SER A 52 1.01 4.10 -13.11
CA SER A 52 1.64 3.13 -12.19
C SER A 52 2.72 2.29 -12.88
N LEU A 53 2.51 1.86 -14.13
CA LEU A 53 3.54 1.23 -14.97
C LEU A 53 4.80 2.11 -15.07
N VAL A 54 4.64 3.38 -15.46
CA VAL A 54 5.76 4.31 -15.65
C VAL A 54 6.51 4.55 -14.34
N LEU A 55 5.79 4.75 -13.24
CA LEU A 55 6.39 4.95 -11.92
C LEU A 55 7.18 3.73 -11.45
N LEU A 56 6.64 2.52 -11.63
CA LEU A 56 7.34 1.27 -11.29
C LEU A 56 8.61 1.11 -12.13
N LEU A 57 8.53 1.35 -13.43
CA LEU A 57 9.69 1.30 -14.33
C LEU A 57 10.73 2.37 -14.01
N LEU A 58 10.32 3.56 -13.58
CA LEU A 58 11.25 4.61 -13.15
C LEU A 58 12.01 4.17 -11.88
N MET A 59 11.30 3.65 -10.88
CA MET A 59 11.90 3.24 -9.60
C MET A 59 12.87 2.07 -9.74
N VAL A 60 12.57 1.13 -10.65
CA VAL A 60 13.32 -0.11 -10.79
C VAL A 60 14.32 -0.06 -11.96
N GLY A 61 13.93 0.54 -13.07
CA GLY A 61 14.72 0.60 -14.30
C GLY A 61 15.74 1.74 -14.33
N ALA A 62 15.45 2.92 -13.77
CA ALA A 62 16.39 4.03 -13.78
C ALA A 62 17.74 3.72 -13.10
N PRO A 63 17.79 3.04 -11.93
CA PRO A 63 19.06 2.63 -11.33
C PRO A 63 19.93 1.78 -12.26
N VAL A 64 19.34 0.87 -13.03
CA VAL A 64 20.06 0.01 -13.99
C VAL A 64 20.53 0.81 -15.20
N LEU A 65 19.67 1.71 -15.71
CA LEU A 65 19.98 2.54 -16.88
C LEU A 65 21.13 3.52 -16.62
N LEU A 66 21.21 4.06 -15.39
CA LEU A 66 22.15 5.07 -14.93
C LEU A 66 23.41 4.49 -14.27
N ALA A 67 23.47 3.17 -14.04
CA ALA A 67 24.60 2.54 -13.37
C ALA A 67 25.88 2.64 -14.19
N SER A 68 27.00 2.86 -13.50
CA SER A 68 28.34 2.81 -14.07
C SER A 68 28.72 1.36 -14.44
N PRO A 69 29.63 1.13 -15.42
CA PRO A 69 30.01 -0.23 -15.83
C PRO A 69 30.58 -1.08 -14.69
N TRP A 70 31.26 -0.44 -13.73
CA TRP A 70 31.93 -1.08 -12.60
C TRP A 70 30.95 -1.56 -11.52
N GLU A 71 29.81 -0.87 -11.38
CA GLU A 71 28.80 -1.16 -10.36
C GLU A 71 27.58 -1.88 -10.93
N LEU A 72 27.49 -2.01 -12.27
CA LEU A 72 26.33 -2.48 -13.01
C LEU A 72 25.75 -3.80 -12.48
N MET A 73 26.61 -4.77 -12.14
CA MET A 73 26.14 -6.06 -11.62
C MET A 73 25.52 -5.91 -10.23
N ALA A 74 26.17 -5.16 -9.33
CA ALA A 74 25.68 -4.96 -7.97
C ALA A 74 24.39 -4.13 -7.95
N THR A 75 24.32 -3.08 -8.77
CA THR A 75 23.11 -2.25 -8.92
C THR A 75 21.96 -3.04 -9.53
N THR A 76 22.22 -3.92 -10.51
CA THR A 76 21.19 -4.75 -11.13
C THR A 76 20.66 -5.83 -10.17
N ILE A 77 21.50 -6.39 -9.31
CA ILE A 77 21.07 -7.32 -8.26
C ILE A 77 20.16 -6.60 -7.26
N ALA A 78 20.56 -5.41 -6.80
CA ALA A 78 19.77 -4.60 -5.87
C ALA A 78 18.44 -4.14 -6.50
N SER A 79 18.46 -3.69 -7.76
CA SER A 79 17.25 -3.26 -8.48
C SER A 79 16.30 -4.42 -8.75
N THR A 80 16.81 -5.63 -9.00
CA THR A 80 15.98 -6.83 -9.20
C THR A 80 15.32 -7.29 -7.90
N MET A 81 15.95 -7.02 -6.77
CA MET A 81 15.30 -7.23 -5.48
C MET A 81 14.17 -6.23 -5.24
N LEU A 82 14.44 -4.94 -5.51
CA LEU A 82 13.45 -3.87 -5.42
C LEU A 82 12.28 -4.13 -6.37
N TYR A 83 12.57 -4.60 -7.59
CA TYR A 83 11.61 -5.05 -8.59
C TYR A 83 10.64 -6.08 -8.02
N ASN A 84 11.15 -7.18 -7.45
CA ASN A 84 10.30 -8.26 -6.94
C ASN A 84 9.41 -7.79 -5.79
N VAL A 85 9.97 -6.96 -4.89
CA VAL A 85 9.22 -6.35 -3.78
C VAL A 85 8.10 -5.45 -4.31
N LEU A 86 8.40 -4.53 -5.22
CA LEU A 86 7.43 -3.57 -5.77
C LEU A 86 6.37 -4.24 -6.64
N MET A 87 6.74 -5.25 -7.43
CA MET A 87 5.81 -6.03 -8.24
C MET A 87 4.83 -6.80 -7.36
N PHE A 88 5.32 -7.52 -6.36
CA PHE A 88 4.45 -8.26 -5.47
C PHE A 88 3.51 -7.33 -4.69
N ILE A 89 4.02 -6.22 -4.13
CA ILE A 89 3.21 -5.25 -3.39
C ILE A 89 2.12 -4.64 -4.27
N SER A 90 2.50 -4.10 -5.44
CA SER A 90 1.55 -3.41 -6.33
C SER A 90 0.44 -4.34 -6.81
N VAL A 91 0.78 -5.57 -7.23
CA VAL A 91 -0.18 -6.57 -7.68
C VAL A 91 -1.06 -7.02 -6.52
N LEU A 92 -0.49 -7.27 -5.33
CA LEU A 92 -1.26 -7.69 -4.15
C LEU A 92 -2.29 -6.62 -3.80
N MET A 93 -1.92 -5.34 -3.76
CA MET A 93 -2.81 -4.23 -3.42
C MET A 93 -3.95 -4.06 -4.43
N ALA A 94 -3.64 -4.00 -5.72
CA ALA A 94 -4.66 -3.80 -6.75
C ALA A 94 -5.61 -5.00 -6.85
N SER A 95 -5.08 -6.23 -6.76
CA SER A 95 -5.89 -7.44 -6.81
C SER A 95 -6.75 -7.67 -5.57
N SER A 96 -6.24 -7.35 -4.38
CA SER A 96 -7.02 -7.47 -3.15
C SER A 96 -8.11 -6.40 -3.05
N THR A 97 -7.83 -5.17 -3.48
CA THR A 97 -8.83 -4.10 -3.53
C THR A 97 -9.99 -4.48 -4.46
N SER A 98 -9.67 -4.98 -5.66
CA SER A 98 -10.66 -5.44 -6.63
C SER A 98 -11.39 -6.72 -6.18
N ALA A 99 -10.71 -7.67 -5.54
CA ALA A 99 -11.35 -8.85 -4.93
C ALA A 99 -12.34 -8.45 -3.83
N LEU A 100 -11.94 -7.61 -2.88
CA LEU A 100 -12.84 -7.11 -1.84
C LEU A 100 -14.01 -6.31 -2.44
N SER A 101 -13.80 -5.55 -3.52
CA SER A 101 -14.88 -4.84 -4.23
C SER A 101 -15.90 -5.80 -4.85
N LEU A 102 -15.42 -6.93 -5.39
CA LEU A 102 -16.24 -8.00 -5.96
C LEU A 102 -17.09 -8.70 -4.90
N GLN A 103 -16.56 -8.88 -3.70
CA GLN A 103 -17.32 -9.41 -2.57
C GLN A 103 -18.38 -8.40 -2.08
N ALA A 104 -17.99 -7.14 -1.91
CA ALA A 104 -18.87 -6.09 -1.37
C ALA A 104 -20.05 -5.77 -2.31
N SER A 105 -19.81 -5.79 -3.62
CA SER A 105 -20.86 -5.58 -4.64
C SER A 105 -21.83 -6.76 -4.80
N GLY A 106 -21.56 -7.90 -4.16
CA GLY A 106 -22.41 -9.10 -4.27
C GLY A 106 -22.44 -9.70 -5.68
N SER A 107 -21.61 -9.24 -6.62
CA SER A 107 -21.64 -9.65 -8.03
C SER A 107 -21.46 -11.16 -8.22
N ILE A 108 -20.67 -11.79 -7.34
CA ILE A 108 -20.42 -13.24 -7.41
C ILE A 108 -21.69 -14.05 -7.09
N LYS A 109 -22.56 -13.55 -6.19
CA LYS A 109 -23.84 -14.18 -5.89
C LYS A 109 -24.80 -14.08 -7.07
N VAL A 110 -24.79 -12.94 -7.78
CA VAL A 110 -25.58 -12.75 -9.01
C VAL A 110 -25.12 -13.70 -10.11
N LEU A 111 -23.81 -13.86 -10.31
CA LEU A 111 -23.26 -14.81 -11.27
C LEU A 111 -23.63 -16.27 -10.95
N ALA A 112 -23.82 -16.61 -9.67
CA ALA A 112 -24.20 -17.95 -9.27
C ALA A 112 -25.66 -18.30 -9.55
N GLN A 113 -26.50 -17.30 -9.87
CA GLN A 113 -27.87 -17.52 -10.34
C GLN A 113 -27.92 -17.90 -11.83
N LEU A 114 -26.83 -17.66 -12.57
CA LEU A 114 -26.68 -18.10 -13.95
C LEU A 114 -26.24 -19.57 -13.99
N PRO A 115 -26.48 -20.30 -15.10
CA PRO A 115 -26.04 -21.70 -15.27
C PRO A 115 -24.52 -21.80 -15.51
N LEU A 116 -23.72 -21.23 -14.61
CA LEU A 116 -22.26 -21.23 -14.65
C LEU A 116 -21.71 -22.18 -13.59
N GLY A 117 -20.74 -23.03 -13.98
CA GLY A 117 -20.01 -23.85 -13.03
C GLY A 117 -19.13 -23.00 -12.10
N ARG A 118 -18.77 -23.52 -10.93
CA ARG A 118 -17.86 -22.82 -9.99
C ARG A 118 -16.50 -22.50 -10.62
N GLU A 119 -16.03 -23.35 -11.52
CA GLU A 119 -14.79 -23.11 -12.28
C GLU A 119 -14.93 -21.97 -13.29
N ASP A 120 -16.09 -21.84 -13.94
CA ASP A 120 -16.39 -20.74 -14.86
C ASP A 120 -16.46 -19.41 -14.10
N ILE A 121 -17.10 -19.38 -12.93
CA ILE A 121 -17.09 -18.20 -12.04
C ILE A 121 -15.65 -17.84 -11.65
N GLY A 122 -14.82 -18.84 -11.35
CA GLY A 122 -13.39 -18.64 -11.08
C GLY A 122 -12.64 -17.98 -12.24
N ARG A 123 -12.94 -18.37 -13.49
CA ARG A 123 -12.37 -17.73 -14.71
C ARG A 123 -12.82 -16.29 -14.86
N VAL A 124 -14.10 -15.96 -14.56
CA VAL A 124 -14.58 -14.57 -14.58
C VAL A 124 -13.86 -13.71 -13.53
N VAL A 125 -13.70 -14.23 -12.31
CA VAL A 125 -12.97 -13.54 -11.23
C VAL A 125 -11.54 -13.25 -11.67
N LEU A 126 -10.81 -14.26 -12.17
CA LEU A 126 -9.44 -14.08 -12.63
C LEU A 126 -9.34 -13.10 -13.81
N ALA A 127 -10.26 -13.18 -14.78
CA ALA A 127 -10.31 -12.26 -15.91
C ALA A 127 -10.51 -10.81 -15.47
N LYS A 128 -11.35 -10.56 -14.44
CA LYS A 128 -11.54 -9.23 -13.88
C LYS A 128 -10.28 -8.72 -13.17
N LEU A 129 -9.61 -9.57 -12.38
CA LEU A 129 -8.36 -9.19 -11.69
C LEU A 129 -7.26 -8.85 -12.70
N LEU A 130 -7.03 -9.70 -13.70
CA LEU A 130 -6.02 -9.49 -14.74
C LEU A 130 -6.29 -8.22 -15.55
N ARG A 131 -7.56 -7.91 -15.84
CA ARG A 131 -7.93 -6.67 -16.54
C ARG A 131 -7.53 -5.43 -15.74
N SER A 132 -7.73 -5.43 -14.42
CA SER A 132 -7.33 -4.29 -13.57
C SER A 132 -5.81 -4.12 -13.46
N LEU A 133 -5.06 -5.18 -13.76
CA LEU A 133 -3.59 -5.20 -13.70
C LEU A 133 -2.92 -5.06 -15.06
N ALA A 134 -3.69 -4.95 -16.16
CA ALA A 134 -3.16 -5.12 -17.51
C ALA A 134 -1.93 -4.26 -17.83
N PRO A 135 -1.86 -2.96 -17.45
CA PRO A 135 -0.64 -2.17 -17.66
C PRO A 135 0.54 -2.65 -16.82
N VAL A 136 0.31 -3.04 -15.56
CA VAL A 136 1.35 -3.55 -14.64
C VAL A 136 1.93 -4.89 -15.10
N LEU A 137 1.14 -5.71 -15.81
CA LEU A 137 1.60 -6.97 -16.40
C LEU A 137 2.67 -6.78 -17.49
N LEU A 138 2.86 -5.56 -18.01
CA LEU A 138 3.93 -5.26 -18.97
C LEU A 138 5.28 -4.98 -18.28
N VAL A 139 5.31 -4.66 -16.97
CA VAL A 139 6.56 -4.34 -16.25
C VAL A 139 7.58 -5.48 -16.35
N PRO A 140 7.24 -6.77 -16.14
CA PRO A 140 8.21 -7.85 -16.24
C PRO A 140 8.93 -7.96 -17.60
N ILE A 141 8.19 -7.71 -18.68
CA ILE A 141 8.74 -7.76 -20.03
C ILE A 141 9.68 -6.58 -20.27
N ILE A 142 9.24 -5.37 -19.93
CA ILE A 142 10.00 -4.14 -20.16
C ILE A 142 11.26 -4.12 -19.30
N TYR A 143 11.14 -4.45 -18.01
CA TYR A 143 12.28 -4.50 -17.09
C TYR A 143 13.26 -5.62 -17.48
N GLY A 144 12.77 -6.81 -17.84
CA GLY A 144 13.62 -7.88 -18.35
C GLY A 144 14.41 -7.49 -19.59
N ALA A 145 13.80 -6.70 -20.50
CA ALA A 145 14.49 -6.19 -21.69
C ALA A 145 15.59 -5.18 -21.32
N ILE A 146 15.30 -4.24 -20.41
CA ILE A 146 16.28 -3.26 -19.91
C ILE A 146 17.50 -3.97 -19.30
N VAL A 147 17.27 -4.97 -18.45
CA VAL A 147 18.34 -5.75 -17.81
C VAL A 147 19.18 -6.51 -18.83
N ALA A 148 18.53 -7.20 -19.76
CA ALA A 148 19.22 -7.98 -20.79
C ALA A 148 20.06 -7.11 -21.74
N GLU A 149 19.53 -5.96 -22.14
CA GLU A 149 20.23 -4.98 -22.98
C GLU A 149 21.44 -4.38 -22.26
N LYS A 150 21.25 -3.90 -21.02
CA LYS A 150 22.33 -3.24 -20.25
C LYS A 150 23.46 -4.19 -19.87
N LEU A 151 23.15 -5.45 -19.54
CA LEU A 151 24.14 -6.46 -19.21
C LEU A 151 24.75 -7.17 -20.44
N TRP A 152 24.24 -6.90 -21.66
CA TRP A 152 24.58 -7.65 -22.87
C TRP A 152 24.34 -9.18 -22.74
N LEU A 153 23.36 -9.56 -21.93
CA LEU A 153 23.01 -10.95 -21.62
C LEU A 153 21.57 -11.25 -22.05
N PRO A 154 21.32 -11.73 -23.28
CA PRO A 154 19.96 -12.02 -23.74
C PRO A 154 19.29 -13.14 -22.93
N GLN A 155 20.09 -14.00 -22.30
CA GLN A 155 19.62 -15.08 -21.43
C GLN A 155 18.98 -14.58 -20.12
N ALA A 156 19.31 -13.36 -19.67
CA ALA A 156 18.71 -12.78 -18.47
C ALA A 156 17.24 -12.39 -18.69
N PHE A 157 16.85 -12.05 -19.93
CA PHE A 157 15.48 -11.64 -20.29
C PHE A 157 14.41 -12.64 -19.83
N PRO A 158 14.43 -13.92 -20.28
CA PRO A 158 13.39 -14.87 -19.90
C PRO A 158 13.35 -15.14 -18.40
N LEU A 159 14.49 -15.14 -17.71
CA LEU A 159 14.55 -15.38 -16.27
C LEU A 159 13.88 -14.23 -15.48
N VAL A 160 14.28 -12.99 -15.73
CA VAL A 160 13.72 -11.81 -15.05
C VAL A 160 12.22 -11.67 -15.33
N ALA A 161 11.80 -11.90 -16.57
CA ALA A 161 10.39 -11.85 -16.93
C ALA A 161 9.57 -12.96 -16.23
N LEU A 162 10.06 -14.20 -16.24
CA LEU A 162 9.36 -15.33 -15.61
C LEU A 162 9.27 -15.19 -14.10
N TYR A 163 10.33 -14.74 -13.42
CA TYR A 163 10.29 -14.43 -11.99
C TYR A 163 9.28 -13.32 -11.69
N GLY A 164 9.23 -12.27 -12.52
CA GLY A 164 8.16 -11.26 -12.43
C GLY A 164 6.74 -11.83 -12.46
N TYR A 165 6.50 -12.82 -13.31
CA TYR A 165 5.21 -13.50 -13.37
C TYR A 165 4.96 -14.44 -12.19
N VAL A 166 6.01 -15.02 -11.58
CA VAL A 166 5.90 -15.74 -10.31
C VAL A 166 5.34 -14.79 -9.25
N ASP A 167 5.87 -13.58 -9.15
CA ASP A 167 5.44 -12.56 -8.17
C ASP A 167 3.99 -12.17 -8.38
N VAL A 168 3.60 -11.93 -9.64
CA VAL A 168 2.22 -11.61 -10.03
C VAL A 168 1.26 -12.73 -9.59
N LEU A 169 1.60 -13.99 -9.88
CA LEU A 169 0.75 -15.14 -9.55
C LEU A 169 0.66 -15.37 -8.04
N LEU A 170 1.79 -15.25 -7.33
CA LEU A 170 1.85 -15.39 -5.87
C LEU A 170 1.03 -14.28 -5.20
N ALA A 171 1.16 -13.04 -5.67
CA ALA A 171 0.40 -11.90 -5.17
C ALA A 171 -1.11 -12.05 -5.43
N LEU A 172 -1.51 -12.49 -6.62
CA LEU A 172 -2.92 -12.82 -6.93
C LEU A 172 -3.47 -13.93 -6.03
N ALA A 173 -2.66 -14.96 -5.75
CA ALA A 173 -3.09 -16.06 -4.91
C ALA A 173 -3.23 -15.62 -3.45
N ALA A 174 -2.26 -14.85 -2.94
CA ALA A 174 -2.29 -14.28 -1.61
C ALA A 174 -3.47 -13.33 -1.45
N SER A 175 -3.75 -12.44 -2.41
CA SER A 175 -4.87 -11.49 -2.32
C SER A 175 -6.23 -12.18 -2.25
N LEU A 176 -6.44 -13.23 -3.05
CA LEU A 176 -7.66 -14.04 -3.02
C LEU A 176 -7.80 -14.83 -1.72
N ALA A 177 -6.71 -15.47 -1.26
CA ALA A 177 -6.69 -16.22 -0.01
C ALA A 177 -7.01 -15.31 1.20
N LEU A 178 -6.37 -14.15 1.27
CA LEU A 178 -6.60 -13.15 2.32
C LEU A 178 -8.03 -12.61 2.29
N SER A 179 -8.54 -12.26 1.10
CA SER A 179 -9.91 -11.77 0.93
C SER A 179 -10.94 -12.83 1.35
N SER A 180 -10.67 -14.11 1.05
CA SER A 180 -11.54 -15.22 1.48
C SER A 180 -11.53 -15.44 2.99
N ALA A 181 -10.36 -15.33 3.63
CA ALA A 181 -10.20 -15.50 5.07
C ALA A 181 -10.86 -14.35 5.85
N LEU A 182 -10.76 -13.12 5.33
CA LEU A 182 -11.40 -11.94 5.91
C LEU A 182 -12.93 -12.08 5.86
N SER A 183 -13.48 -12.45 4.69
CA SER A 183 -14.92 -12.62 4.48
C SER A 183 -15.56 -13.63 5.43
N ARG A 184 -14.95 -14.81 5.61
CA ARG A 184 -15.45 -15.87 6.52
C ARG A 184 -15.59 -15.43 7.98
N ARG A 185 -14.80 -14.46 8.44
CA ARG A 185 -14.68 -14.10 9.87
C ARG A 185 -15.23 -12.72 10.22
N MET A 186 -15.82 -12.00 9.25
CA MET A 186 -16.50 -10.74 9.51
C MET A 186 -17.85 -10.92 10.26
N GLY A 187 -18.45 -12.10 10.22
CA GLY A 187 -19.80 -12.38 10.75
C GLY A 187 -19.95 -12.65 12.26
N VAL A 188 -18.88 -12.69 13.08
CA VAL A 188 -19.02 -13.01 14.53
C VAL A 188 -18.36 -11.94 15.38
N THR A 189 -19.15 -11.15 16.12
CA THR A 189 -18.59 -10.04 16.95
C THR A 189 -19.16 -9.94 18.36
N LYS A 190 -18.73 -10.84 19.24
CA LYS A 190 -18.59 -10.50 20.67
C LYS A 190 -17.24 -10.99 21.22
N GLY A 191 -16.67 -10.23 22.15
CA GLY A 191 -15.44 -10.56 22.88
C GLY A 191 -14.16 -9.82 22.45
N LEU A 192 -13.19 -9.74 23.37
CA LEU A 192 -11.83 -9.24 23.12
C LEU A 192 -11.10 -10.13 22.11
N ARG A 193 -11.33 -11.45 22.18
CA ARG A 193 -10.73 -12.47 21.31
C ARG A 193 -11.08 -12.27 19.83
N SER A 194 -12.32 -11.89 19.50
CA SER A 194 -12.73 -11.61 18.11
C SER A 194 -12.16 -10.29 17.59
N LYS A 195 -11.99 -9.28 18.46
CA LYS A 195 -11.30 -8.02 18.11
C LYS A 195 -9.81 -8.26 17.85
N LEU A 196 -9.15 -9.05 18.69
CA LEU A 196 -7.75 -9.44 18.51
C LEU A 196 -7.57 -10.31 17.27
N ALA A 197 -8.45 -11.27 17.03
CA ALA A 197 -8.42 -12.07 15.80
C ALA A 197 -8.55 -11.18 14.56
N ARG A 198 -9.44 -10.18 14.56
CA ARG A 198 -9.58 -9.24 13.44
C ARG A 198 -8.35 -8.37 13.23
N ALA A 199 -7.76 -7.85 14.31
CA ALA A 199 -6.50 -7.10 14.24
C ALA A 199 -5.36 -8.00 13.73
N PHE A 200 -5.31 -9.26 14.15
CA PHE A 200 -4.36 -10.26 13.66
C PHE A 200 -4.54 -10.53 12.16
N TRP A 201 -5.77 -10.70 11.66
CA TRP A 201 -6.01 -10.90 10.22
C TRP A 201 -5.69 -9.66 9.38
N SER A 202 -5.97 -8.45 9.88
CA SER A 202 -5.55 -7.20 9.24
C SER A 202 -4.02 -7.05 9.25
N SER A 203 -3.38 -7.42 10.37
CA SER A 203 -1.91 -7.49 10.47
C SER A 203 -1.33 -8.55 9.53
N LEU A 204 -2.03 -9.65 9.28
CA LEU A 204 -1.59 -10.72 8.37
C LEU A 204 -1.64 -10.27 6.90
N TYR A 205 -2.56 -9.35 6.57
CA TYR A 205 -2.58 -8.68 5.27
C TYR A 205 -1.38 -7.73 5.11
N PHE A 206 -1.03 -6.99 6.16
CA PHE A 206 0.18 -6.18 6.21
C PHE A 206 1.46 -7.02 6.09
N THR A 207 1.60 -8.09 6.88
CA THR A 207 2.78 -8.95 6.82
C THR A 207 2.87 -9.67 5.49
N ALA A 208 1.74 -10.06 4.88
CA ALA A 208 1.75 -10.59 3.51
C ALA A 208 2.24 -9.55 2.52
N MET A 209 1.73 -8.32 2.57
CA MET A 209 2.12 -7.21 1.69
C MET A 209 3.61 -6.92 1.73
N PHE A 210 4.19 -6.84 2.93
CA PHE A 210 5.61 -6.58 3.08
C PHE A 210 6.47 -7.84 3.19
N SER A 211 5.91 -9.04 2.97
CA SER A 211 6.60 -10.32 3.23
C SER A 211 7.92 -10.45 2.48
N ILE A 212 7.94 -10.11 1.19
CA ILE A 212 9.14 -10.15 0.35
C ILE A 212 10.18 -9.13 0.83
N GLY A 213 9.74 -7.94 1.21
CA GLY A 213 10.60 -6.92 1.81
C GLY A 213 11.15 -7.35 3.18
N LEU A 214 10.34 -7.97 4.03
CA LEU A 214 10.78 -8.49 5.33
C LEU A 214 11.77 -9.64 5.17
N LEU A 215 11.52 -10.57 4.24
CA LEU A 215 12.45 -11.64 3.87
C LEU A 215 13.79 -11.05 3.42
N TYR A 216 13.76 -9.99 2.61
CA TYR A 216 14.98 -9.30 2.19
C TYR A 216 15.75 -8.69 3.35
N GLN A 217 15.06 -7.95 4.22
CA GLN A 217 15.70 -7.34 5.39
C GLN A 217 16.28 -8.41 6.33
N LEU A 218 15.58 -9.53 6.51
CA LEU A 218 16.08 -10.68 7.25
C LEU A 218 17.32 -11.30 6.60
N TYR A 219 17.41 -11.33 5.27
CA TYR A 219 18.60 -11.79 4.55
C TYR A 219 19.79 -10.84 4.68
N LEU A 220 19.55 -9.52 4.61
CA LEU A 220 20.60 -8.55 4.87
C LEU A 220 21.15 -8.67 6.30
N CYS A 221 20.27 -8.92 7.28
CA CYS A 221 20.67 -9.23 8.65
C CYS A 221 21.40 -10.58 8.76
N SER A 222 21.05 -11.57 7.93
CA SER A 222 21.67 -12.90 7.96
C SER A 222 23.05 -12.94 7.30
N GLY A 223 23.44 -11.94 6.50
CA GLY A 223 24.76 -11.84 5.89
C GLY A 223 25.91 -12.02 6.89
N LYS A 224 25.85 -11.37 8.06
CA LYS A 224 26.84 -11.53 9.15
C LYS A 224 26.82 -12.92 9.78
N VAL A 225 25.64 -13.53 9.92
CA VAL A 225 25.47 -14.89 10.47
C VAL A 225 25.98 -15.93 9.48
N LEU A 226 25.74 -15.71 8.18
CA LEU A 226 26.19 -16.57 7.09
C LEU A 226 27.70 -16.48 6.90
N GLU A 227 28.30 -15.29 7.06
CA GLU A 227 29.75 -15.10 7.10
C GLU A 227 30.40 -15.80 8.30
N LEU A 228 29.80 -15.70 9.49
CA LEU A 228 30.23 -16.44 10.69
C LEU A 228 30.16 -17.96 10.51
N ILE A 229 29.09 -18.47 9.87
CA ILE A 229 28.92 -19.90 9.59
C ILE A 229 29.87 -20.37 8.47
N LYS A 230 30.10 -19.56 7.43
CA LYS A 230 31.08 -19.84 6.36
C LYS A 230 32.51 -19.85 6.89
N GLY A 231 32.82 -19.02 7.90
CA GLY A 231 34.08 -19.07 8.63
C GLY A 231 34.27 -20.37 9.42
N ALA A 232 33.18 -21.01 9.86
CA ALA A 232 33.22 -22.28 10.58
C ALA A 232 33.15 -23.52 9.68
N ILE A 233 32.47 -23.45 8.53
CA ILE A 233 32.31 -24.57 7.57
C ILE A 233 32.43 -24.01 6.13
N PRO A 234 33.63 -24.01 5.53
CA PRO A 234 33.87 -23.40 4.22
C PRO A 234 33.25 -24.18 3.03
N MET A 235 32.68 -25.36 3.28
CA MET A 235 32.13 -26.28 2.27
C MET A 235 30.61 -26.19 2.10
N LEU A 236 29.91 -25.29 2.80
CA LEU A 236 28.47 -25.13 2.58
C LEU A 236 28.24 -24.35 1.26
N PRO A 237 27.67 -24.97 0.19
CA PRO A 237 27.20 -24.18 -0.94
C PRO A 237 26.16 -23.16 -0.43
N SER A 238 26.09 -21.99 -1.05
CA SER A 238 25.08 -20.96 -0.72
C SER A 238 23.68 -21.46 -1.09
N THR A 239 23.11 -22.33 -0.27
CA THR A 239 21.76 -22.91 -0.41
C THR A 239 20.66 -21.86 -0.37
N THR A 240 21.00 -20.62 -0.01
CA THR A 240 20.13 -19.43 -0.09
C THR A 240 19.69 -19.12 -1.51
N GLY A 241 20.49 -19.46 -2.54
CA GLY A 241 20.16 -19.22 -3.94
C GLY A 241 18.97 -20.02 -4.48
N PHE A 242 18.49 -21.02 -3.72
CA PHE A 242 17.27 -21.76 -4.06
C PHE A 242 16.02 -21.19 -3.40
N ILE A 243 16.14 -20.27 -2.42
CA ILE A 243 15.01 -19.73 -1.67
C ILE A 243 14.51 -18.48 -2.38
N TYR A 244 13.25 -18.46 -2.81
CA TYR A 244 12.60 -17.24 -3.30
C TYR A 244 12.44 -16.23 -2.14
N PRO A 245 12.76 -14.94 -2.31
CA PRO A 245 13.07 -14.22 -3.56
C PRO A 245 14.56 -14.18 -3.98
N PHE A 246 15.49 -14.71 -3.19
CA PHE A 246 16.95 -14.67 -3.46
C PHE A 246 17.35 -15.42 -4.74
N SER A 247 16.62 -16.49 -5.07
CA SER A 247 16.82 -17.18 -6.35
C SER A 247 16.62 -16.28 -7.58
N ALA A 248 15.76 -15.27 -7.49
CA ALA A 248 15.49 -14.35 -8.57
C ALA A 248 16.58 -13.28 -8.72
N THR A 249 17.29 -12.93 -7.65
CA THR A 249 18.43 -12.01 -7.71
C THR A 249 19.69 -12.72 -8.18
N ASP A 250 19.91 -13.96 -7.71
CA ASP A 250 21.08 -14.77 -8.08
C ASP A 250 20.99 -15.30 -9.52
N CYS A 251 19.79 -15.36 -10.11
CA CYS A 251 19.65 -15.83 -11.49
C CYS A 251 20.36 -14.93 -12.52
N ILE A 252 20.53 -13.63 -12.23
CA ILE A 252 21.17 -12.69 -13.15
C ILE A 252 22.66 -12.99 -13.27
N SER A 253 23.34 -13.19 -12.13
CA SER A 253 24.76 -13.56 -12.11
C SER A 253 25.00 -14.96 -12.67
N LEU A 254 24.10 -15.93 -12.37
CA LEU A 254 24.18 -17.30 -12.88
C LEU A 254 23.87 -17.42 -14.38
N SER A 255 23.09 -16.49 -14.95
CA SER A 255 22.71 -16.49 -16.37
C SER A 255 23.88 -16.23 -17.33
N ALA A 256 25.02 -15.74 -16.84
CA ALA A 256 26.22 -15.58 -17.63
C ALA A 256 26.84 -16.92 -18.06
N TYR A 257 26.51 -18.02 -17.37
CA TYR A 257 27.03 -19.36 -17.65
C TYR A 257 25.90 -20.29 -18.13
N PRO A 258 26.09 -21.09 -19.21
CA PRO A 258 25.02 -21.95 -19.76
C PRO A 258 24.42 -22.93 -18.74
N LEU A 259 25.25 -23.52 -17.87
CA LEU A 259 24.80 -24.44 -16.82
C LEU A 259 24.06 -23.70 -15.70
N GLY A 260 24.51 -22.49 -15.34
CA GLY A 260 23.85 -21.63 -14.37
C GLY A 260 22.47 -21.15 -14.86
N PHE A 261 22.37 -20.76 -16.14
CA PHE A 261 21.11 -20.44 -16.81
C PHE A 261 20.12 -21.61 -16.77
N PHE A 262 20.57 -22.82 -17.11
CA PHE A 262 19.69 -23.99 -17.12
C PHE A 262 19.13 -24.32 -15.73
N LEU A 263 19.98 -24.28 -14.69
CA LEU A 263 19.56 -24.52 -13.31
C LEU A 263 18.57 -23.45 -12.81
N SER A 264 18.85 -22.17 -13.08
CA SER A 264 17.96 -21.07 -12.69
C SER A 264 16.63 -21.10 -13.46
N LEU A 265 16.63 -21.53 -14.73
CA LEU A 265 15.41 -21.76 -15.50
C LEU A 265 14.56 -22.88 -14.90
N LEU A 266 15.16 -24.02 -14.53
CA LEU A 266 14.45 -25.12 -13.88
C LEU A 266 13.83 -24.68 -12.54
N CYS A 267 14.57 -23.95 -11.72
CA CYS A 267 14.06 -23.38 -10.48
C CYS A 267 12.89 -22.42 -10.73
N CYS A 268 13.04 -21.52 -11.71
CA CYS A 268 11.99 -20.57 -12.08
C CYS A 268 10.72 -21.28 -12.56
N LEU A 269 10.85 -22.33 -13.36
CA LEU A 269 9.70 -23.14 -13.81
C LEU A 269 9.02 -23.87 -12.65
N ALA A 270 9.78 -24.39 -11.69
CA ALA A 270 9.22 -25.00 -10.48
C ALA A 270 8.44 -23.98 -9.64
N TYR A 271 8.96 -22.75 -9.51
CA TYR A 271 8.26 -21.64 -8.84
C TYR A 271 7.00 -21.19 -9.58
N LEU A 272 7.06 -21.14 -10.91
CA LEU A 272 5.89 -20.81 -11.73
C LEU A 272 4.79 -21.86 -11.58
N MET A 273 5.15 -23.15 -11.67
CA MET A 273 4.21 -24.26 -11.52
C MET A 273 3.57 -24.29 -10.13
N SER A 274 4.37 -24.13 -9.06
CA SER A 274 3.84 -24.06 -7.71
C SER A 274 2.91 -22.86 -7.51
N SER A 275 3.26 -21.69 -8.05
CA SER A 275 2.43 -20.47 -7.98
C SER A 275 1.09 -20.64 -8.71
N ILE A 276 1.08 -21.29 -9.88
CA ILE A 276 -0.16 -21.62 -10.61
C ILE A 276 -1.06 -22.56 -9.77
N LEU A 277 -0.49 -23.58 -9.13
CA LEU A 277 -1.24 -24.51 -8.28
C LEU A 277 -1.84 -23.80 -7.06
N ILE A 278 -1.06 -22.93 -6.41
CA ILE A 278 -1.51 -22.13 -5.26
C ILE A 278 -2.63 -21.18 -5.70
N LEU A 279 -2.51 -20.50 -6.85
CA LEU A 279 -3.53 -19.61 -7.39
C LEU A 279 -4.84 -20.35 -7.68
N ARG A 280 -4.79 -21.53 -8.31
CA ARG A 280 -5.99 -22.35 -8.57
C ARG A 280 -6.71 -22.71 -7.26
N LYS A 281 -5.96 -23.10 -6.24
CA LYS A 281 -6.50 -23.40 -4.90
C LYS A 281 -7.13 -22.16 -4.26
N ALA A 282 -6.48 -21.00 -4.37
CA ALA A 282 -6.96 -19.73 -3.85
C ALA A 282 -8.26 -19.27 -4.53
N ILE A 283 -8.36 -19.38 -5.87
CA ILE A 283 -9.57 -19.06 -6.64
C ILE A 283 -10.74 -19.94 -6.18
N LYS A 284 -10.53 -21.27 -6.07
CA LYS A 284 -11.56 -22.20 -5.60
C LYS A 284 -12.04 -21.85 -4.18
N GLY A 285 -11.10 -21.55 -3.28
CA GLY A 285 -11.41 -21.12 -1.92
C GLY A 285 -12.20 -19.80 -1.88
N TYR A 286 -11.81 -18.84 -2.71
CA TYR A 286 -12.47 -17.53 -2.81
C TYR A 286 -13.89 -17.62 -3.38
N VAL A 287 -14.11 -18.42 -4.44
CA VAL A 287 -15.46 -18.62 -5.00
C VAL A 287 -16.37 -19.29 -3.98
N ASN A 288 -15.91 -20.37 -3.32
CA ASN A 288 -16.72 -21.06 -2.30
C ASN A 288 -17.11 -20.11 -1.15
N THR A 289 -16.16 -19.30 -0.66
CA THR A 289 -16.44 -18.33 0.42
C THR A 289 -17.38 -17.21 0.02
N ALA A 290 -17.25 -16.69 -1.20
CA ALA A 290 -18.15 -15.65 -1.71
C ALA A 290 -19.60 -16.16 -1.86
N LEU A 291 -19.78 -17.45 -2.17
CA LEU A 291 -21.09 -18.10 -2.34
C LEU A 291 -21.72 -18.53 -1.01
N GLU A 292 -20.93 -18.99 -0.04
CA GLU A 292 -21.38 -19.36 1.31
C GLU A 292 -21.98 -18.17 2.09
N GLY A 293 -21.71 -16.93 1.63
CA GLY A 293 -22.28 -15.71 2.17
C GLY A 293 -21.56 -15.23 3.44
N SER A 294 -21.41 -13.90 3.56
CA SER A 294 -21.19 -13.29 4.87
C SER A 294 -22.40 -13.61 5.73
N SER A 295 -22.23 -14.41 6.79
CA SER A 295 -23.25 -14.60 7.83
C SER A 295 -23.85 -13.23 8.14
N GLU A 296 -25.15 -13.11 7.88
CA GLU A 296 -25.90 -11.86 7.99
C GLU A 296 -25.49 -11.17 9.27
N ALA A 297 -24.96 -9.95 9.16
CA ALA A 297 -24.66 -9.15 10.32
C ALA A 297 -25.98 -9.01 11.09
N GLU A 298 -26.07 -9.65 12.26
CA GLU A 298 -27.25 -9.58 13.14
C GLU A 298 -27.70 -8.11 13.22
N LEU A 299 -28.79 -7.80 12.49
CA LEU A 299 -29.43 -6.52 12.56
C LEU A 299 -30.01 -6.41 13.96
N GLY A 300 -29.48 -5.46 14.73
CA GLY A 300 -30.07 -5.06 15.99
C GLY A 300 -29.25 -5.48 17.20
N LYS A 301 -28.57 -4.48 17.80
CA LYS A 301 -28.71 -4.23 19.24
C LYS A 301 -28.25 -2.80 19.58
N GLY A 302 -28.95 -2.24 20.57
CA GLY A 302 -29.11 -0.82 20.81
C GLY A 302 -27.82 0.02 20.94
N LEU A 303 -27.96 1.27 20.53
CA LEU A 303 -26.97 2.34 20.68
C LEU A 303 -26.53 2.42 22.15
N ARG A 304 -25.25 2.13 22.38
CA ARG A 304 -24.64 2.25 23.71
C ARG A 304 -24.51 3.73 24.05
N LYS A 305 -24.83 4.11 25.30
CA LYS A 305 -24.66 5.50 25.76
C LYS A 305 -23.24 6.01 25.46
N PRO A 306 -23.09 7.24 24.94
CA PRO A 306 -21.78 7.85 24.69
C PRO A 306 -20.98 7.93 26.00
N ARG A 307 -19.67 7.69 25.93
CA ARG A 307 -18.75 7.72 27.10
C ARG A 307 -18.38 9.16 27.43
N PHE A 308 -18.12 9.49 28.70
CA PHE A 308 -17.83 10.86 29.18
C PHE A 308 -16.75 11.65 28.39
N TRP A 309 -15.74 10.98 27.81
CA TRP A 309 -14.72 11.60 26.94
C TRP A 309 -15.29 12.11 25.60
N THR A 310 -16.58 11.92 25.32
CA THR A 310 -17.21 12.34 24.07
C THR A 310 -17.34 13.86 23.88
N ARG A 311 -16.91 14.69 24.84
CA ARG A 311 -16.97 16.15 24.73
C ARG A 311 -16.05 16.73 23.63
N CYS A 312 -14.93 16.08 23.31
CA CYS A 312 -14.08 16.47 22.20
C CYS A 312 -14.48 15.69 20.93
N LEU A 313 -15.35 16.26 20.12
CA LEU A 313 -15.87 15.64 18.90
C LEU A 313 -14.76 15.22 17.92
N PRO A 314 -13.73 16.06 17.62
CA PRO A 314 -12.64 15.67 16.70
C PRO A 314 -11.84 14.46 17.20
N LEU A 315 -11.60 14.36 18.51
CA LEU A 315 -10.87 13.23 19.11
C LEU A 315 -11.66 11.92 18.98
N ASN A 316 -12.99 11.96 19.10
CA ASN A 316 -13.82 10.77 18.90
C ASN A 316 -13.79 10.28 17.45
N ILE A 317 -13.83 11.21 16.50
CA ILE A 317 -13.68 10.90 15.08
C ILE A 317 -12.31 10.24 14.85
N ALA A 318 -11.23 10.82 15.39
CA ALA A 318 -9.90 10.24 15.29
C ALA A 318 -9.81 8.82 15.88
N ILE A 319 -10.37 8.60 17.07
CA ILE A 319 -10.38 7.27 17.73
C ILE A 319 -11.24 6.26 16.94
N LYS A 320 -12.36 6.71 16.38
CA LYS A 320 -13.21 5.88 15.52
C LYS A 320 -12.43 5.47 14.28
N ASP A 321 -11.77 6.41 13.63
CA ASP A 321 -11.01 6.19 12.40
C ASP A 321 -9.79 5.31 12.62
N LEU A 322 -9.05 5.49 13.71
CA LEU A 322 -7.93 4.61 14.07
C LEU A 322 -8.42 3.17 14.35
N LYS A 323 -9.61 3.01 14.95
CA LYS A 323 -10.22 1.69 15.12
C LYS A 323 -10.69 1.08 13.80
N ILE A 324 -11.12 1.90 12.84
CA ILE A 324 -11.48 1.45 11.50
C ILE A 324 -10.22 1.02 10.76
N ALA A 325 -9.14 1.80 10.84
CA ALA A 325 -7.86 1.47 10.23
C ALA A 325 -7.27 0.15 10.72
N VAL A 326 -7.43 -0.17 12.00
CA VAL A 326 -7.00 -1.49 12.52
C VAL A 326 -7.89 -2.64 12.00
N ARG A 327 -9.12 -2.36 11.57
CA ARG A 327 -10.10 -3.37 11.15
C ARG A 327 -10.17 -3.59 9.65
N ASP A 328 -9.98 -2.53 8.86
CA ASP A 328 -10.07 -2.59 7.41
C ASP A 328 -8.66 -2.62 6.78
N PRO A 329 -8.30 -3.70 6.07
CA PRO A 329 -7.00 -3.81 5.43
C PRO A 329 -6.71 -2.69 4.42
N ARG A 330 -7.73 -2.05 3.84
CA ARG A 330 -7.58 -0.98 2.84
C ARG A 330 -7.07 0.34 3.41
N THR A 331 -7.28 0.57 4.71
CA THR A 331 -6.81 1.78 5.40
C THR A 331 -5.60 1.48 6.29
N SER A 332 -5.44 0.22 6.71
CA SER A 332 -4.32 -0.21 7.54
C SER A 332 -2.98 -0.08 6.84
N TYR A 333 -2.87 -0.37 5.53
CA TYR A 333 -1.57 -0.41 4.87
C TYR A 333 -0.89 0.97 4.79
N ILE A 334 -1.65 2.05 4.57
CA ILE A 334 -1.06 3.41 4.56
C ILE A 334 -0.63 3.81 5.96
N MET A 335 -1.46 3.53 6.98
CA MET A 335 -1.13 3.88 8.35
C MET A 335 0.08 3.11 8.90
N VAL A 336 0.34 1.90 8.42
CA VAL A 336 1.46 1.05 8.88
C VAL A 336 2.70 1.16 7.96
N LEU A 337 2.61 1.88 6.84
CA LEU A 337 3.75 2.15 5.94
C LEU A 337 5.02 2.66 6.67
N PRO A 338 4.95 3.56 7.67
CA PRO A 338 6.14 4.03 8.38
C PRO A 338 6.83 2.92 9.19
N LEU A 339 6.08 1.91 9.63
CA LEU A 339 6.67 0.74 10.31
C LEU A 339 7.54 -0.07 9.35
N PHE A 340 7.12 -0.22 8.08
CA PHE A 340 7.90 -0.93 7.09
C PHE A 340 9.22 -0.19 6.78
N SER A 341 9.18 1.14 6.61
CA SER A 341 10.41 1.91 6.44
C SER A 341 11.33 1.73 7.65
N LEU A 342 10.81 1.74 8.87
CA LEU A 342 11.63 1.50 10.06
C LEU A 342 12.30 0.13 10.06
N ILE A 343 11.57 -0.93 9.71
CA ILE A 343 12.14 -2.28 9.65
C ILE A 343 13.27 -2.33 8.61
N SER A 344 13.17 -1.58 7.51
CA SER A 344 14.24 -1.51 6.51
C SER A 344 15.52 -0.82 6.96
N PHE A 345 15.45 0.03 8.00
CA PHE A 345 16.62 0.70 8.58
C PHE A 345 17.27 -0.07 9.73
N ILE A 346 16.62 -1.10 10.27
CA ILE A 346 17.18 -1.94 11.34
C ILE A 346 18.57 -2.51 10.97
N PRO A 347 18.80 -3.09 9.78
CA PRO A 347 20.12 -3.63 9.45
C PRO A 347 21.18 -2.53 9.36
N ALA A 348 20.84 -1.36 8.82
CA ALA A 348 21.75 -0.22 8.74
C ALA A 348 22.14 0.29 10.14
N LEU A 349 21.16 0.38 11.06
CA LEU A 349 21.40 0.75 12.46
C LEU A 349 22.26 -0.27 13.21
N LEU A 350 22.08 -1.57 12.94
CA LEU A 350 22.85 -2.66 13.56
C LEU A 350 24.26 -2.81 12.96
N ASN A 351 24.48 -2.32 11.75
CA ASN A 351 25.76 -2.46 11.04
C ASN A 351 26.66 -1.22 11.11
N ALA A 352 26.18 -0.12 11.70
CA ALA A 352 26.99 1.08 11.92
C ALA A 352 28.22 0.75 12.78
N SER A 353 29.41 1.02 12.24
CA SER A 353 30.69 0.67 12.85
C SER A 353 31.21 1.76 13.80
N GLY A 354 30.70 3.00 13.66
CA GLY A 354 31.07 4.16 14.48
C GLY A 354 29.91 5.09 14.82
N LEU A 355 30.18 6.05 15.72
CA LEU A 355 29.18 6.99 16.25
C LEU A 355 28.72 8.01 15.19
N GLU A 356 29.60 8.37 14.24
CA GLU A 356 29.24 9.23 13.10
C GLU A 356 28.36 8.51 12.08
N GLU A 357 28.68 7.26 11.72
CA GLU A 357 27.82 6.45 10.85
C GLU A 357 26.45 6.20 11.49
N LEU A 358 26.40 5.92 12.80
CA LEU A 358 25.15 5.76 13.53
C LEU A 358 24.32 7.05 13.50
N ARG A 359 24.98 8.20 13.62
CA ARG A 359 24.34 9.51 13.53
C ARG A 359 23.74 9.72 12.14
N GLU A 360 24.49 9.49 11.07
CA GLU A 360 24.01 9.62 9.69
C GLU A 360 22.81 8.71 9.41
N VAL A 361 22.88 7.43 9.82
CA VAL A 361 21.79 6.47 9.65
C VAL A 361 20.55 6.89 10.44
N ALA A 362 20.71 7.41 11.66
CA ALA A 362 19.60 7.92 12.46
C ALA A 362 18.90 9.12 11.80
N TYR A 363 19.67 10.07 11.28
CA TYR A 363 19.13 11.22 10.55
C TYR A 363 18.42 10.79 9.25
N LEU A 364 19.01 9.86 8.49
CA LEU A 364 18.38 9.28 7.30
C LEU A 364 17.07 8.54 7.65
N THR A 365 17.03 7.85 8.78
CA THR A 365 15.82 7.17 9.28
C THR A 365 14.72 8.18 9.62
N CYS A 366 15.06 9.31 10.25
CA CYS A 366 14.11 10.39 10.52
C CYS A 366 13.62 11.08 9.23
N MET A 367 14.50 11.28 8.25
CA MET A 367 14.16 11.84 6.94
C MET A 367 13.19 10.95 6.16
N THR A 368 13.44 9.65 6.13
CA THR A 368 12.56 8.68 5.46
C THR A 368 11.23 8.53 6.19
N LEU A 369 11.23 8.55 7.53
CA LEU A 369 10.00 8.65 8.32
C LEU A 369 9.21 9.91 7.94
N LEU A 370 9.84 11.08 7.86
CA LEU A 370 9.17 12.31 7.45
C LEU A 370 8.59 12.21 6.03
N GLY A 371 9.33 11.62 5.09
CA GLY A 371 8.85 11.36 3.74
C GLY A 371 7.61 10.44 3.72
N THR A 372 7.64 9.34 4.48
CA THR A 372 6.43 8.49 4.64
C THR A 372 5.29 9.25 5.34
N GLY A 373 5.59 10.10 6.32
CA GLY A 373 4.63 11.01 6.96
C GLY A 373 3.95 11.98 5.98
N CYS A 374 4.67 12.47 4.98
CA CYS A 374 4.11 13.30 3.90
C CYS A 374 3.13 12.52 3.02
N ILE A 375 3.40 11.23 2.77
CA ILE A 375 2.49 10.34 2.05
C ILE A 375 1.24 10.05 2.91
N LEU A 376 1.42 9.75 4.21
CA LEU A 376 0.32 9.49 5.14
C LEU A 376 -0.61 10.71 5.25
N SER A 377 -0.03 11.89 5.47
CA SER A 377 -0.80 13.13 5.65
C SER A 377 -1.63 13.49 4.41
N ALA A 378 -1.12 13.22 3.21
CA ALA A 378 -1.86 13.45 1.97
C ALA A 378 -3.01 12.44 1.77
N LEU A 379 -2.75 11.14 1.97
CA LEU A 379 -3.64 10.05 1.51
C LEU A 379 -4.60 9.50 2.57
N VAL A 380 -4.21 9.47 3.85
CA VAL A 380 -5.02 8.86 4.91
C VAL A 380 -6.34 9.61 5.16
N PRO A 381 -6.40 10.97 5.20
CA PRO A 381 -7.67 11.66 5.41
C PRO A 381 -8.68 11.33 4.33
N TYR A 382 -8.20 11.21 3.08
CA TYR A 382 -9.00 10.78 1.95
C TYR A 382 -9.55 9.37 2.14
N GLN A 383 -8.70 8.38 2.41
CA GLN A 383 -9.16 6.99 2.53
C GLN A 383 -10.15 6.80 3.68
N LEU A 384 -9.97 7.55 4.77
CA LEU A 384 -10.91 7.56 5.89
C LEU A 384 -12.26 8.19 5.53
N MET A 385 -12.28 9.17 4.62
CA MET A 385 -13.53 9.74 4.10
C MET A 385 -14.17 8.84 3.02
N GLU A 386 -13.39 8.24 2.14
CA GLU A 386 -13.85 7.26 1.13
C GLU A 386 -14.49 6.04 1.80
N HIS A 387 -13.88 5.53 2.87
CA HIS A 387 -14.42 4.42 3.65
C HIS A 387 -15.76 4.76 4.31
N GLU A 388 -15.95 6.01 4.75
CA GLU A 388 -17.25 6.46 5.27
C GLU A 388 -18.29 6.65 4.15
N GLY A 389 -17.85 7.02 2.95
CA GLY A 389 -18.65 7.06 1.72
C GLY A 389 -20.00 7.72 1.92
N GLY A 390 -21.06 7.12 1.35
CA GLY A 390 -22.44 7.56 1.51
C GLY A 390 -23.04 7.38 2.90
N ARG A 391 -22.23 7.24 3.97
CA ARG A 391 -22.65 7.37 5.37
C ARG A 391 -22.18 8.69 5.99
N LEU A 392 -21.40 9.50 5.25
CA LEU A 392 -21.02 10.85 5.66
C LEU A 392 -22.24 11.75 5.87
N TRP A 393 -23.35 11.53 5.13
CA TRP A 393 -24.59 12.26 5.37
C TRP A 393 -25.13 12.05 6.79
N LEU A 394 -24.93 10.89 7.42
CA LEU A 394 -25.34 10.66 8.81
C LEU A 394 -24.58 11.55 9.79
N LEU A 395 -23.33 11.89 9.46
CA LEU A 395 -22.52 12.81 10.25
C LEU A 395 -22.96 14.26 10.02
N PHE A 396 -23.29 14.64 8.78
CA PHE A 396 -23.82 15.98 8.46
C PHE A 396 -25.28 16.19 8.88
N SER A 397 -26.06 15.12 9.09
CA SER A 397 -27.41 15.19 9.66
C SER A 397 -27.41 15.34 11.18
N THR A 398 -26.23 15.21 11.81
CA THR A 398 -26.01 15.57 13.22
C THR A 398 -25.32 16.94 13.29
N ASP A 399 -25.32 17.62 14.44
CA ASP A 399 -24.69 18.96 14.66
C ASP A 399 -23.15 19.01 14.48
N LEU A 400 -22.58 18.04 13.76
CA LEU A 400 -21.16 17.87 13.52
C LEU A 400 -20.72 18.82 12.39
N HIS A 401 -19.90 19.81 12.73
CA HIS A 401 -19.45 20.81 11.76
C HIS A 401 -18.37 20.23 10.84
N ARG A 402 -18.32 20.69 9.57
CA ARG A 402 -17.29 20.26 8.59
C ARG A 402 -15.87 20.47 9.11
N ARG A 403 -15.66 21.53 9.90
CA ARG A 403 -14.41 21.83 10.61
C ARG A 403 -13.97 20.70 11.54
N GLU A 404 -14.91 20.17 12.34
CA GLU A 404 -14.62 19.13 13.33
C GLU A 404 -14.33 17.79 12.66
N LEU A 405 -15.00 17.52 11.52
CA LEU A 405 -14.67 16.39 10.66
C LEU A 405 -13.24 16.50 10.11
N ALA A 406 -12.88 17.65 9.53
CA ALA A 406 -11.54 17.87 8.97
C ALA A 406 -10.45 17.72 10.05
N LEU A 407 -10.66 18.29 11.23
CA LEU A 407 -9.76 18.16 12.38
C LEU A 407 -9.67 16.73 12.90
N GLY A 408 -10.79 15.99 12.94
CA GLY A 408 -10.80 14.61 13.40
C GLY A 408 -10.01 13.68 12.47
N LYS A 409 -10.17 13.87 11.15
CA LYS A 409 -9.44 13.10 10.13
C LYS A 409 -7.94 13.43 10.17
N SER A 410 -7.57 14.70 10.31
CA SER A 410 -6.16 15.12 10.39
C SER A 410 -5.48 14.66 11.69
N LEU A 411 -6.18 14.66 12.82
CA LEU A 411 -5.68 14.12 14.09
C LEU A 411 -5.39 12.61 14.00
N ALA A 412 -6.23 11.84 13.31
CA ALA A 412 -5.99 10.41 13.13
C ALA A 412 -4.64 10.15 12.43
N THR A 413 -4.29 10.95 11.43
CA THR A 413 -3.02 10.81 10.69
C THR A 413 -1.83 11.24 11.53
N ALA A 414 -1.95 12.38 12.22
CA ALA A 414 -0.87 12.92 13.05
C ALA A 414 -0.55 11.99 14.21
N ILE A 415 -1.56 11.42 14.86
CA ILE A 415 -1.39 10.42 15.94
C ILE A 415 -0.71 9.16 15.39
N ALA A 416 -1.15 8.65 14.23
CA ALA A 416 -0.53 7.48 13.62
C ALA A 416 0.96 7.70 13.31
N TYR A 417 1.31 8.85 12.72
CA TYR A 417 2.71 9.21 12.45
C TYR A 417 3.53 9.39 13.74
N ALA A 418 2.99 10.10 14.74
CA ALA A 418 3.63 10.33 16.03
C ALA A 418 4.01 9.02 16.75
N LEU A 419 3.14 8.00 16.68
CA LEU A 419 3.39 6.68 17.27
C LEU A 419 4.61 5.96 16.68
N TYR A 420 5.05 6.31 15.47
CA TYR A 420 6.26 5.76 14.85
C TYR A 420 7.46 6.69 15.01
N ALA A 421 7.27 8.00 14.83
CA ALA A 421 8.35 8.99 14.85
C ALA A 421 8.95 9.17 16.26
N PHE A 422 8.12 9.29 17.30
CA PHE A 422 8.62 9.57 18.66
C PHE A 422 9.44 8.43 19.27
N PRO A 423 9.01 7.15 19.22
CA PRO A 423 9.82 6.07 19.80
C PRO A 423 11.20 5.97 19.17
N VAL A 424 11.29 6.16 17.85
CA VAL A 424 12.55 6.10 17.10
C VAL A 424 13.42 7.30 17.40
N ALA A 425 12.85 8.51 17.40
CA ALA A 425 13.57 9.73 17.74
C ALA A 425 14.07 9.71 19.19
N LEU A 426 13.29 9.21 20.14
CA LEU A 426 13.70 9.05 21.54
C LEU A 426 14.81 8.00 21.69
N ALA A 427 14.69 6.85 21.02
CA ALA A 427 15.72 5.81 21.07
C ALA A 427 17.05 6.29 20.47
N CYS A 428 17.00 6.93 19.29
CA CYS A 428 18.19 7.46 18.63
C CYS A 428 18.78 8.65 19.41
N SER A 429 17.93 9.52 19.97
CA SER A 429 18.36 10.65 20.83
C SER A 429 19.06 10.16 22.10
N ALA A 430 18.54 9.11 22.73
CA ALA A 430 19.18 8.48 23.89
C ALA A 430 20.52 7.82 23.54
N ALA A 431 20.62 7.19 22.36
CA ALA A 431 21.86 6.56 21.89
C ALA A 431 22.95 7.57 21.49
N LEU A 432 22.58 8.72 20.93
CA LEU A 432 23.50 9.74 20.40
C LEU A 432 23.72 10.93 21.36
N GLY A 433 22.90 11.05 22.42
CA GLY A 433 22.92 12.22 23.32
C GLY A 433 22.40 13.52 22.68
N ASP A 434 21.64 13.42 21.58
CA ASP A 434 21.23 14.58 20.76
C ASP A 434 19.71 14.78 20.79
N LEU A 435 19.24 15.86 21.42
CA LEU A 435 17.81 16.21 21.51
C LEU A 435 17.22 16.72 20.18
N ARG A 436 18.06 17.02 19.19
CA ARG A 436 17.61 17.55 17.88
C ARG A 436 16.67 16.58 17.17
N LEU A 437 16.88 15.27 17.30
CA LEU A 437 16.00 14.24 16.69
C LEU A 437 14.57 14.29 17.26
N VAL A 438 14.41 14.57 18.56
CA VAL A 438 13.10 14.72 19.19
C VAL A 438 12.40 15.96 18.66
N ALA A 439 13.14 17.07 18.52
CA ALA A 439 12.62 18.28 17.93
C ALA A 439 12.21 18.10 16.46
N TYR A 440 12.95 17.31 15.68
CA TYR A 440 12.56 16.91 14.32
C TYR A 440 11.30 16.04 14.29
N ALA A 441 11.12 15.12 15.24
CA ALA A 441 9.87 14.38 15.36
C ALA A 441 8.69 15.30 15.70
N THR A 442 8.90 16.31 16.56
CA THR A 442 7.85 17.29 16.87
C THR A 442 7.51 18.17 15.66
N SER A 443 8.49 18.68 14.92
CA SER A 443 8.22 19.48 13.71
C SER A 443 7.56 18.64 12.61
N GLY A 444 8.01 17.40 12.41
CA GLY A 444 7.38 16.46 11.48
C GLY A 444 5.94 16.11 11.85
N THR A 445 5.61 15.99 13.14
CA THR A 445 4.22 15.72 13.56
C THR A 445 3.30 16.93 13.37
N MET A 446 3.81 18.14 13.63
CA MET A 446 3.09 19.38 13.32
C MET A 446 2.83 19.50 11.83
N LEU A 447 3.84 19.24 10.99
CA LEU A 447 3.71 19.26 9.54
C LEU A 447 2.76 18.18 9.00
N CYS A 448 2.82 16.97 9.55
CA CYS A 448 1.88 15.91 9.20
C CYS A 448 0.43 16.35 9.51
N LEU A 449 0.22 17.07 10.59
CA LEU A 449 -1.08 17.65 10.95
C LEU A 449 -1.48 18.81 10.03
N THR A 450 -0.54 19.68 9.60
CA THR A 450 -0.83 20.79 8.67
C THR A 450 -1.25 20.26 7.30
N ALA A 451 -0.45 19.37 6.72
CA ALA A 451 -0.68 18.77 5.42
C ALA A 451 -1.98 17.93 5.41
N SER A 452 -2.23 17.17 6.47
CA SER A 452 -3.45 16.36 6.56
C SER A 452 -4.70 17.20 6.80
N LEU A 453 -4.59 18.32 7.53
CA LEU A 453 -5.70 19.26 7.71
C LEU A 453 -6.02 19.98 6.39
N MET A 454 -5.01 20.41 5.62
CA MET A 454 -5.21 20.98 4.29
C MET A 454 -5.89 19.98 3.33
N SER A 455 -5.42 18.72 3.30
CA SER A 455 -6.04 17.65 2.52
C SER A 455 -7.50 17.42 2.94
N ALA A 456 -7.76 17.32 4.25
CA ALA A 456 -9.10 17.12 4.79
C ALA A 456 -10.03 18.31 4.52
N MET A 457 -9.54 19.56 4.57
CA MET A 457 -10.32 20.75 4.26
C MET A 457 -10.74 20.81 2.79
N LEU A 458 -9.82 20.53 1.87
CA LEU A 458 -10.10 20.47 0.44
C LEU A 458 -11.22 19.46 0.15
N LEU A 459 -11.22 18.32 0.84
CA LEU A 459 -12.23 17.28 0.66
C LEU A 459 -13.55 17.58 1.39
N ALA A 460 -13.48 18.10 2.61
CA ALA A 460 -14.66 18.46 3.41
C ALA A 460 -15.42 19.66 2.81
N SER A 461 -14.74 20.56 2.10
CA SER A 461 -15.38 21.68 1.40
C SER A 461 -16.30 21.20 0.27
N GLY A 462 -15.91 20.15 -0.45
CA GLY A 462 -16.69 19.53 -1.53
C GLY A 462 -17.70 18.48 -1.05
N ALA A 463 -17.74 18.17 0.25
CA ALA A 463 -18.66 17.19 0.80
C ALA A 463 -20.07 17.78 0.92
N SER A 464 -21.07 17.09 0.34
CA SER A 464 -22.49 17.41 0.50
C SER A 464 -23.28 16.18 0.95
N VAL A 465 -24.52 16.38 1.37
CA VAL A 465 -25.46 15.30 1.75
C VAL A 465 -25.64 14.29 0.59
N ASP A 466 -25.47 14.74 -0.65
CA ASP A 466 -25.60 13.93 -1.87
C ASP A 466 -24.30 13.23 -2.29
N THR A 467 -23.15 13.56 -1.68
CA THR A 467 -21.87 12.91 -1.99
C THR A 467 -21.82 11.48 -1.44
N ARG A 468 -22.20 10.50 -2.27
CA ARG A 468 -22.19 9.07 -1.90
C ARG A 468 -20.82 8.38 -2.07
N SER A 469 -19.91 8.96 -2.84
CA SER A 469 -18.53 8.47 -2.98
C SER A 469 -17.54 9.63 -3.16
N PHE A 470 -16.41 9.52 -2.47
CA PHE A 470 -15.23 10.34 -2.75
C PHE A 470 -14.30 9.48 -3.59
N HIS A 471 -14.13 9.82 -4.86
CA HIS A 471 -13.07 9.26 -5.69
C HIS A 471 -12.06 10.37 -5.99
N ILE A 472 -10.87 10.25 -5.42
CA ILE A 472 -9.72 11.05 -5.81
C ILE A 472 -9.06 10.34 -7.00
N SER A 473 -9.08 10.99 -8.15
CA SER A 473 -8.23 10.61 -9.28
C SER A 473 -6.77 10.62 -8.86
N LEU A 474 -5.95 9.71 -9.40
CA LEU A 474 -4.50 9.66 -9.14
C LEU A 474 -3.78 11.01 -9.30
N LEU A 475 -4.25 11.89 -10.18
CA LEU A 475 -3.69 13.24 -10.36
C LEU A 475 -3.91 14.15 -9.14
N LYS A 476 -5.07 14.03 -8.49
CA LYS A 476 -5.37 14.77 -7.26
C LYS A 476 -4.59 14.20 -6.08
N SER A 477 -4.40 12.89 -6.00
CA SER A 477 -3.55 12.29 -4.95
C SER A 477 -2.09 12.67 -5.12
N LEU A 478 -1.56 12.65 -6.35
CA LEU A 478 -0.22 13.16 -6.66
C LEU A 478 -0.08 14.63 -6.31
N CYS A 479 -1.06 15.47 -6.63
CA CYS A 479 -1.04 16.89 -6.26
C CYS A 479 -1.00 17.09 -4.74
N LEU A 480 -1.77 16.31 -3.98
CA LEU A 480 -1.75 16.35 -2.51
C LEU A 480 -0.40 15.87 -1.94
N ILE A 481 0.24 14.88 -2.56
CA ILE A 481 1.58 14.42 -2.18
C ILE A 481 2.64 15.48 -2.52
N VAL A 482 2.55 16.12 -3.69
CA VAL A 482 3.44 17.22 -4.06
C VAL A 482 3.28 18.39 -3.10
N LEU A 483 2.04 18.71 -2.72
CA LEU A 483 1.76 19.76 -1.73
C LEU A 483 2.38 19.41 -0.36
N SER A 484 2.23 18.17 0.12
CA SER A 484 2.86 17.75 1.39
C SER A 484 4.38 17.73 1.30
N ALA A 485 4.95 17.34 0.15
CA ALA A 485 6.38 17.38 -0.10
C ALA A 485 6.92 18.82 -0.10
N VAL A 486 6.22 19.77 -0.75
CA VAL A 486 6.59 21.19 -0.76
C VAL A 486 6.57 21.76 0.66
N LEU A 487 5.54 21.44 1.45
CA LEU A 487 5.46 21.85 2.85
C LEU A 487 6.64 21.29 3.67
N SER A 488 7.18 20.11 3.31
CA SER A 488 8.29 19.48 4.03
C SER A 488 9.68 20.04 3.71
N ILE A 489 9.83 20.86 2.65
CA ILE A 489 11.11 21.44 2.22
C ILE A 489 11.83 22.20 3.37
N PRO A 490 11.16 23.05 4.17
CA PRO A 490 11.79 23.77 5.28
C PRO A 490 12.34 22.86 6.38
N ILE A 491 11.91 21.60 6.46
CA ILE A 491 12.39 20.60 7.42
C ILE A 491 13.48 19.72 6.77
N LEU A 492 13.30 19.33 5.51
CA LEU A 492 14.23 18.48 4.76
C LEU A 492 15.55 19.21 4.42
N GLY A 493 15.51 20.51 4.11
CA GLY A 493 16.69 21.32 3.77
C GLY A 493 17.74 21.37 4.87
N PRO A 494 17.38 21.72 6.13
CA PRO A 494 18.29 21.72 7.28
C PRO A 494 18.80 20.34 7.70
N LEU A 495 18.11 19.27 7.31
CA LEU A 495 18.54 17.88 7.54
C LEU A 495 19.55 17.41 6.50
N ALA A 496 19.51 17.94 5.28
CA ALA A 496 20.40 17.59 4.17
C ALA A 496 21.72 18.39 4.19
N GLY A 497 21.73 19.60 4.76
CA GLY A 497 22.95 20.38 5.03
C GLY A 497 23.18 20.49 6.52
N LEU A 498 24.15 19.75 7.07
CA LEU A 498 24.54 19.73 8.48
C LEU A 498 24.82 21.16 9.02
N GLY A 499 23.79 21.88 9.48
CA GLY A 499 23.95 23.20 10.09
C GLY A 499 22.69 24.07 10.13
N GLU A 500 22.33 24.43 11.36
CA GLU A 500 21.54 25.60 11.81
C GLU A 500 20.01 25.51 11.95
N ASP A 501 19.63 25.77 13.22
CA ASP A 501 18.34 26.10 13.83
C ASP A 501 17.16 25.14 13.68
N VAL A 502 17.26 24.04 14.44
CA VAL A 502 16.13 23.23 14.90
C VAL A 502 14.99 24.10 15.46
N VAL A 503 15.31 25.20 16.14
CA VAL A 503 14.33 26.18 16.64
C VAL A 503 13.57 26.86 15.50
N ALA A 504 14.23 27.19 14.40
CA ALA A 504 13.59 27.77 13.22
C ALA A 504 12.66 26.76 12.54
N SER A 505 13.07 25.49 12.39
CA SER A 505 12.20 24.43 11.84
C SER A 505 10.93 24.21 12.67
N LEU A 506 11.07 24.26 14.00
CA LEU A 506 9.95 24.14 14.94
C LEU A 506 9.03 25.37 14.87
N ALA A 507 9.59 26.57 14.83
CA ALA A 507 8.85 27.82 14.68
C ALA A 507 8.08 27.89 13.35
N VAL A 508 8.69 27.49 12.24
CA VAL A 508 8.04 27.43 10.92
C VAL A 508 6.89 26.43 10.93
N SER A 509 7.12 25.20 11.41
CA SER A 509 6.07 24.18 11.49
C SER A 509 4.90 24.58 12.41
N ALA A 510 5.20 25.28 13.52
CA ALA A 510 4.17 25.82 14.42
C ALA A 510 3.37 26.95 13.76
N LEU A 511 4.04 27.85 13.03
CA LEU A 511 3.39 28.96 12.33
C LEU A 511 2.50 28.45 11.20
N GLU A 512 2.97 27.48 10.41
CA GLU A 512 2.16 26.80 9.40
C GLU A 512 0.92 26.15 10.02
N LEU A 513 1.07 25.48 11.16
CA LEU A 513 -0.06 24.85 11.85
C LEU A 513 -1.07 25.88 12.35
N CYS A 514 -0.61 26.96 12.98
CA CYS A 514 -1.48 28.05 13.42
C CYS A 514 -2.25 28.68 12.25
N LEU A 515 -1.59 28.89 11.11
CA LEU A 515 -2.19 29.46 9.91
C LEU A 515 -3.26 28.53 9.31
N VAL A 516 -2.99 27.23 9.19
CA VAL A 516 -3.96 26.25 8.68
C VAL A 516 -5.14 26.07 9.65
N LEU A 517 -4.90 26.10 10.97
CA LEU A 517 -5.98 26.07 11.97
C LEU A 517 -6.89 27.30 11.88
N ALA A 518 -6.31 28.49 11.66
CA ALA A 518 -7.07 29.71 11.42
C ALA A 518 -7.88 29.64 10.12
N LEU A 519 -7.27 29.15 9.03
CA LEU A 519 -7.95 28.92 7.75
C LEU A 519 -9.11 27.94 7.86
N ASN A 520 -8.91 26.82 8.59
CA ASN A 520 -9.97 25.85 8.84
C ASN A 520 -11.15 26.48 9.57
N TRP A 521 -10.87 27.39 10.51
CA TRP A 521 -11.92 28.11 11.22
C TRP A 521 -12.64 29.12 10.33
N ALA A 522 -11.90 29.84 9.47
CA ALA A 522 -12.48 30.84 8.57
C ALA A 522 -13.28 30.23 7.41
N MET A 523 -12.81 29.14 6.80
CA MET A 523 -13.41 28.55 5.61
C MET A 523 -14.56 27.57 5.91
N LEU A 524 -14.47 26.81 7.00
CA LEU A 524 -15.45 25.77 7.36
C LEU A 524 -16.25 26.11 8.63
N GLY A 525 -16.18 27.36 9.09
CA GLY A 525 -16.83 27.87 10.32
C GLY A 525 -18.28 28.35 10.14
N ARG A 526 -18.93 28.06 9.01
CA ARG A 526 -20.36 28.32 8.78
C ARG A 526 -21.15 27.04 8.69
#